data_AF-A0A1G4KJU2-F1
#
_entry.id   AF-A0A1G4KJU2-F1
#
_cell.length_a   1.000
_cell.length_b   1.000
_cell.length_c   1.000
_cell.angle_alpha   90.00
_cell.angle_beta   90.00
_cell.angle_gamma   90.00
#
_symmetry.space_group_name_H-M   'P 1'
#
loop_
_entity.id
_entity.type
_entity.pdbx_description
1 polymer ?
#
loop_
_entity_poly.entity_id
_entity_poly.type
_entity_poly.pdbx_seq_one_letter_code
_entity_poly.pdbx_strand_id
1 'polypeptide(L)'
;MLMDEILIERAKIKEFLDTIVQAHKRYLFDIQDPQTLDKLRKDIRICLYDICKLNAMLTSNEGDGSIKQEIDRLAKQARKLEKLDQREFSIEASLQEWHFEKQDEDQDAVEDNVETETFSFQTRYRHFLNQYLSRVGISTTSVVNGNEPLANSEKEIDATVDKNSTIQNVSMLRTSQTQVQREMSQLESLLSAFKKDEKFIKQELQRRQNEIDSVVVALSSNLSNVHRSQDKLLAKLGIADDFDRGDSSLLSRFNKIDLEKSSHQRADQLSYAKEYLAARQDVLNANLKMCKEDLSFAESTRNIWDDSLNKINSLERLLKNMLMENSNTPPQILSQEIYKVVTELQETLSSTASDILDSCLGNEIEILKRANEELISRSSETPSSKPQKELGGSLSITGSSPPKIGLNRENITYLNGSSLQPGTSIVNLDKMQKRE
;
A
#
# COMPACT_ATOMS: atom_id res chain seq x y z
N MET A 1 7.16 15.02 10.24
CA MET A 1 8.39 14.92 9.43
C MET A 1 8.30 13.56 8.75
N LEU A 2 8.49 13.49 7.42
CA LEU A 2 8.40 12.21 6.72
C LEU A 2 9.58 11.31 7.14
N MET A 3 9.39 9.99 7.12
CA MET A 3 10.42 9.02 7.52
C MET A 3 11.75 9.25 6.77
N ASP A 4 11.66 9.55 5.47
CA ASP A 4 12.84 9.82 4.63
C ASP A 4 13.58 11.09 5.07
N GLU A 5 12.86 12.13 5.49
CA GLU A 5 13.47 13.37 5.99
C GLU A 5 14.25 13.09 7.29
N ILE A 6 13.69 12.26 8.19
CA ILE A 6 14.34 11.87 9.46
C ILE A 6 15.63 11.10 9.19
N LEU A 7 15.62 10.17 8.22
CA LEU A 7 16.81 9.41 7.84
C LEU A 7 17.90 10.30 7.23
N ILE A 8 17.52 11.26 6.39
CA ILE A 8 18.44 12.24 5.80
C ILE A 8 19.06 13.13 6.88
N GLU A 9 18.26 13.66 7.80
CA GLU A 9 18.76 14.50 8.89
C GLU A 9 19.70 13.72 9.81
N ARG A 10 19.37 12.46 10.12
CA ARG A 10 20.24 11.58 10.91
C ARG A 10 21.60 11.38 10.25
N ALA A 11 21.65 11.18 8.94
CA ALA A 11 22.90 11.03 8.21
C ALA A 11 23.75 12.30 8.26
N LYS A 12 23.12 13.47 8.07
CA LYS A 12 23.79 14.78 8.17
C LYS A 12 24.39 15.02 9.55
N ILE A 13 23.66 14.69 10.62
CA ILE A 13 24.16 14.87 11.99
C ILE A 13 25.33 13.92 12.27
N LYS A 14 25.31 12.68 11.75
CA LYS A 14 26.44 11.75 11.88
C LYS A 14 27.71 12.27 11.20
N GLU A 15 27.58 12.80 9.98
CA GLU A 15 28.71 13.40 9.25
C GLU A 15 29.26 14.65 9.95
N PHE A 16 28.35 15.49 10.45
CA PHE A 16 28.72 16.66 11.22
C PHE A 16 29.43 16.28 12.53
N LEU A 17 28.96 15.23 13.22
CA LEU A 17 29.59 14.72 14.43
C LEU A 17 31.02 14.25 14.17
N ASP A 18 31.28 13.50 13.09
CA ASP A 18 32.64 13.08 12.73
C ASP A 18 33.57 14.29 12.52
N THR A 19 33.07 15.33 11.87
CA THR A 19 33.80 16.59 11.67
C THR A 19 34.13 17.26 13.01
N ILE A 20 33.18 17.28 13.95
CA ILE A 20 33.41 17.85 15.30
C ILE A 20 34.43 17.01 16.08
N VAL A 21 34.39 15.69 15.99
CA VAL A 21 35.35 14.79 16.67
C VAL A 21 36.78 15.06 16.19
N GLN A 22 36.97 15.25 14.89
CA GLN A 22 38.27 15.62 14.32
C GLN A 22 38.73 17.01 14.78
N ALA A 23 37.82 17.99 14.82
CA ALA A 23 38.12 19.31 15.37
C ALA A 23 38.49 19.25 16.85
N HIS A 24 37.76 18.47 17.65
CA HIS A 24 38.01 18.26 19.07
C HIS A 24 39.43 17.77 19.33
N LYS A 25 39.90 16.76 18.58
CA LYS A 25 41.30 16.30 18.62
C LYS A 25 42.28 17.46 18.37
N ARG A 26 42.06 18.22 17.29
CA ARG A 26 42.95 19.34 16.92
C ARG A 26 43.01 20.43 18.01
N TYR A 27 41.88 20.77 18.63
CA TYR A 27 41.84 21.80 19.67
C TYR A 27 42.47 21.33 20.98
N LEU A 28 42.40 20.04 21.30
CA LEU A 28 43.08 19.44 22.46
C LEU A 28 44.61 19.51 22.34
N PHE A 29 45.17 19.25 21.16
CA PHE A 29 46.63 19.14 20.98
C PHE A 29 47.31 20.40 20.45
N ASP A 30 46.69 21.13 19.50
CA ASP A 30 47.41 22.14 18.69
C ASP A 30 47.08 23.60 19.04
N ILE A 31 45.84 23.90 19.44
CA ILE A 31 45.32 25.28 19.51
C ILE A 31 45.10 25.77 20.96
N GLN A 32 44.89 24.86 21.91
CA GLN A 32 44.80 25.12 23.36
C GLN A 32 43.92 26.33 23.75
N ASP A 33 42.77 26.50 23.09
CA ASP A 33 41.75 27.48 23.48
C ASP A 33 40.65 26.81 24.33
N PRO A 34 40.61 27.04 25.65
CA PRO A 34 39.69 26.34 26.55
C PRO A 34 38.21 26.66 26.28
N GLN A 35 37.88 27.88 25.84
CA GLN A 35 36.48 28.25 25.58
C GLN A 35 35.92 27.53 24.35
N THR A 36 36.73 27.38 23.32
CA THR A 36 36.35 26.65 22.10
C THR A 36 36.29 25.15 22.34
N LEU A 37 37.15 24.60 23.20
CA LEU A 37 37.11 23.19 23.60
C LEU A 37 35.81 22.82 24.34
N ASP A 38 35.40 23.62 25.32
CA ASP A 38 34.12 23.40 26.04
C ASP A 38 32.91 23.50 25.10
N LYS A 39 32.97 24.40 24.12
CA LYS A 39 31.94 24.49 23.08
C LYS A 39 31.90 23.22 22.22
N LEU A 40 33.05 22.70 21.79
CA LEU A 40 33.12 21.45 21.01
C LEU A 40 32.59 20.26 21.81
N ARG A 41 32.99 20.12 23.09
CA ARG A 41 32.46 19.08 24.00
C ARG A 41 30.93 19.13 24.12
N LYS A 42 30.37 20.34 24.18
CA LYS A 42 28.92 20.58 24.20
C LYS A 42 28.26 20.26 22.84
N ASP A 43 28.88 20.63 21.73
CA ASP A 43 28.36 20.36 20.39
C ASP A 43 28.33 18.85 20.09
N ILE A 44 29.34 18.09 20.54
CA ILE A 44 29.33 16.61 20.54
C ILE A 44 28.12 16.08 21.31
N ARG A 45 27.89 16.59 22.53
CA ARG A 45 26.74 16.19 23.35
C ARG A 45 25.40 16.47 22.66
N ILE A 46 25.26 17.62 22.01
CA ILE A 46 24.05 18.00 21.26
C ILE A 46 23.83 17.04 20.10
N CYS A 47 24.86 16.75 19.30
CA CYS A 47 24.75 15.83 18.18
C CYS A 47 24.32 14.41 18.62
N LEU A 48 24.93 13.90 19.71
CA LEU A 48 24.54 12.61 20.29
C LEU A 48 23.08 12.61 20.77
N TYR A 49 22.64 13.71 21.41
CA TYR A 49 21.25 13.88 21.82
C TYR A 49 20.28 13.91 20.62
N ASP A 50 20.61 14.65 19.57
CA ASP A 50 19.78 14.75 18.38
C ASP A 50 19.68 13.41 17.64
N ILE A 51 20.77 12.63 17.57
CA ILE A 51 20.74 11.26 17.05
C ILE A 51 19.78 10.38 17.87
N CYS A 52 19.83 10.44 19.20
CA CYS A 52 18.88 9.71 20.05
C CYS A 52 17.44 10.14 19.78
N LYS A 53 17.20 11.45 19.66
CA LYS A 53 15.87 12.01 19.39
C LYS A 53 15.31 11.54 18.04
N LEU A 54 16.12 11.56 16.98
CA LEU A 54 15.70 11.08 15.66
C LEU A 54 15.45 9.57 15.65
N ASN A 55 16.31 8.78 16.30
CA ASN A 55 16.08 7.33 16.44
C ASN A 55 14.83 7.03 17.30
N ALA A 56 14.54 7.84 18.32
CA ALA A 56 13.31 7.74 19.10
C ALA A 56 12.07 8.06 18.25
N MET A 57 12.13 9.06 17.37
CA MET A 57 11.03 9.35 16.43
C MET A 57 10.77 8.20 15.45
N LEU A 58 11.82 7.54 14.94
CA LEU A 58 11.67 6.38 14.05
C LEU A 58 11.06 5.14 14.75
N THR A 59 11.28 5.01 16.05
CA THR A 59 10.88 3.83 16.85
C THR A 59 9.61 4.06 17.69
N SER A 60 9.20 5.31 17.90
CA SER A 60 8.01 5.70 18.67
C SER A 60 6.72 5.13 18.08
N ASN A 61 5.73 4.89 18.93
CA ASN A 61 4.36 4.57 18.49
C ASN A 61 3.55 5.82 18.10
N GLU A 62 3.98 6.99 18.56
CA GLU A 62 3.27 8.26 18.43
C GLU A 62 4.14 9.27 17.69
N GLY A 63 3.63 9.82 16.58
CA GLY A 63 4.30 10.82 15.74
C GLY A 63 4.33 10.46 14.25
N ASP A 64 4.09 11.45 13.39
CA ASP A 64 4.25 11.31 11.94
C ASP A 64 5.71 10.97 11.61
N GLY A 65 5.95 9.83 10.95
CA GLY A 65 7.28 9.38 10.50
C GLY A 65 7.80 8.08 11.14
N SER A 66 7.02 7.46 12.04
CA SER A 66 7.39 6.17 12.64
C SER A 66 7.32 5.01 11.65
N ILE A 67 8.33 4.13 11.69
CA ILE A 67 8.37 2.89 10.91
C ILE A 67 7.15 2.01 11.21
N LYS A 68 6.70 2.03 12.47
CA LYS A 68 5.56 1.23 12.92
C LYS A 68 4.23 1.69 12.31
N GLN A 69 4.06 3.01 12.13
CA GLN A 69 2.86 3.53 11.46
C GLN A 69 2.80 3.12 10.00
N GLU A 70 3.95 3.08 9.31
CA GLU A 70 4.00 2.61 7.93
C GLU A 70 3.70 1.09 7.86
N ILE A 71 4.21 0.29 8.79
CA ILE A 71 3.84 -1.13 8.92
C ILE A 71 2.32 -1.27 9.11
N ASP A 72 1.71 -0.50 10.02
CA ASP A 72 0.27 -0.53 10.27
C ASP A 72 -0.54 -0.08 9.04
N ARG A 73 -0.06 0.91 8.30
CA ARG A 73 -0.65 1.37 7.04
C ARG A 73 -0.62 0.25 5.99
N LEU A 74 0.53 -0.41 5.80
CA LEU A 74 0.65 -1.53 4.87
C LEU A 74 -0.23 -2.71 5.31
N ALA A 75 -0.33 -2.98 6.62
CA ALA A 75 -1.20 -4.04 7.15
C ALA A 75 -2.68 -3.76 6.88
N LYS A 76 -3.11 -2.49 7.02
CA LYS A 76 -4.47 -2.07 6.65
C LYS A 76 -4.73 -2.24 5.15
N GLN A 77 -3.74 -1.95 4.30
CA GLN A 77 -3.85 -2.15 2.86
C GLN A 77 -3.91 -3.63 2.48
N ALA A 78 -3.08 -4.48 3.09
CA ALA A 78 -3.09 -5.94 2.89
C ALA A 78 -4.44 -6.55 3.27
N ARG A 79 -4.97 -6.23 4.45
CA ARG A 79 -6.31 -6.68 4.88
C ARG A 79 -7.42 -6.20 3.97
N LYS A 80 -7.27 -5.00 3.39
CA LYS A 80 -8.25 -4.47 2.44
C LYS A 80 -8.19 -5.23 1.12
N LEU A 81 -6.99 -5.55 0.63
CA LEU A 81 -6.79 -6.35 -0.58
C LEU A 81 -7.41 -7.74 -0.42
N GLU A 82 -7.11 -8.42 0.68
CA GLU A 82 -7.68 -9.74 0.99
C GLU A 82 -9.21 -9.74 1.03
N LYS A 83 -9.83 -8.72 1.65
CA LYS A 83 -11.29 -8.56 1.66
C LYS A 83 -11.89 -8.32 0.28
N LEU A 84 -11.17 -7.61 -0.60
CA LEU A 84 -11.63 -7.37 -1.96
C LEU A 84 -11.55 -8.65 -2.78
N ASP A 85 -10.48 -9.43 -2.64
CA ASP A 85 -10.32 -10.71 -3.34
C ASP A 85 -11.35 -11.75 -2.89
N GLN A 86 -11.62 -11.86 -1.59
CA GLN A 86 -12.68 -12.73 -1.08
C GLN A 86 -14.05 -12.33 -1.64
N ARG A 87 -14.29 -11.03 -1.79
CA ARG A 87 -15.54 -10.51 -2.35
C ARG A 87 -15.64 -10.74 -3.85
N GLU A 88 -14.54 -10.59 -4.58
CA GLU A 88 -14.45 -10.93 -6.01
C GLU A 88 -14.79 -12.41 -6.21
N PHE A 89 -14.09 -13.31 -5.52
CA PHE A 89 -14.31 -14.75 -5.60
C PHE A 89 -15.77 -15.13 -5.29
N SER A 90 -16.36 -14.53 -4.25
CA SER A 90 -17.76 -14.77 -3.90
C SER A 90 -18.74 -14.30 -4.99
N ILE A 91 -18.48 -13.16 -5.64
CA ILE A 91 -19.36 -12.64 -6.70
C ILE A 91 -19.21 -13.47 -7.98
N GLU A 92 -17.98 -13.89 -8.32
CA GLU A 92 -17.72 -14.76 -9.46
C GLU A 92 -18.37 -16.13 -9.30
N ALA A 93 -18.29 -16.73 -8.11
CA ALA A 93 -18.99 -17.98 -7.80
C ALA A 93 -20.51 -17.82 -7.97
N SER A 94 -21.11 -16.75 -7.44
CA SER A 94 -22.55 -16.49 -7.64
C SER A 94 -22.88 -16.26 -9.11
N LEU A 95 -22.07 -15.54 -9.88
CA LEU A 95 -22.29 -15.37 -11.32
C LEU A 95 -22.26 -16.72 -12.06
N GLN A 96 -21.35 -17.62 -11.69
CA GLN A 96 -21.30 -18.96 -12.26
C GLN A 96 -22.57 -19.75 -11.95
N GLU A 97 -23.09 -19.71 -10.72
CA GLU A 97 -24.35 -20.36 -10.33
C GLU A 97 -25.53 -19.88 -11.20
N TRP A 98 -25.70 -18.56 -11.36
CA TRP A 98 -26.76 -17.98 -12.19
C TRP A 98 -26.59 -18.23 -13.70
N HIS A 99 -25.38 -18.58 -14.16
CA HIS A 99 -25.12 -18.93 -15.55
C HIS A 99 -25.27 -20.43 -15.83
N PHE A 100 -25.03 -21.29 -14.84
CA PHE A 100 -25.08 -22.75 -14.95
C PHE A 100 -26.53 -23.28 -15.00
N GLU A 101 -27.46 -22.65 -14.27
CA GLU A 101 -28.90 -22.95 -14.36
C GLU A 101 -29.51 -22.71 -15.76
N LYS A 102 -28.80 -22.01 -16.65
CA LYS A 102 -29.23 -21.79 -18.04
C LYS A 102 -28.95 -22.97 -18.98
N GLN A 103 -28.18 -23.97 -18.56
CA GLN A 103 -27.71 -25.07 -19.43
C GLN A 103 -28.19 -26.47 -19.04
N ASP A 104 -28.56 -26.73 -17.78
CA ASP A 104 -28.79 -28.10 -17.31
C ASP A 104 -30.27 -28.54 -17.23
N GLU A 105 -31.25 -27.66 -17.50
CA GLU A 105 -32.67 -28.03 -17.47
C GLU A 105 -33.23 -28.64 -18.78
N ASP A 106 -32.38 -28.98 -19.75
CA ASP A 106 -32.80 -29.81 -20.90
C ASP A 106 -32.85 -31.32 -20.55
N GLN A 107 -32.53 -31.73 -19.30
CA GLN A 107 -32.33 -33.15 -18.94
C GLN A 107 -33.13 -33.72 -17.76
N ASP A 108 -34.10 -33.02 -17.18
CA ASP A 108 -35.21 -33.72 -16.49
C ASP A 108 -36.35 -33.95 -17.49
N ALA A 109 -36.00 -34.62 -18.58
CA ALA A 109 -36.95 -35.31 -19.43
C ALA A 109 -37.55 -36.44 -18.59
N VAL A 110 -38.59 -36.12 -17.81
CA VAL A 110 -39.65 -36.99 -17.32
C VAL A 110 -39.28 -38.47 -17.51
N GLU A 111 -38.38 -38.99 -16.66
CA GLU A 111 -38.25 -40.43 -16.39
C GLU A 111 -39.41 -40.85 -15.48
N ASP A 112 -40.62 -40.38 -15.80
CA ASP A 112 -41.85 -40.98 -15.33
C ASP A 112 -42.47 -41.62 -16.56
N ASN A 113 -42.37 -42.95 -16.59
CA ASN A 113 -43.30 -43.85 -17.25
C ASN A 113 -44.23 -43.14 -18.23
N VAL A 114 -43.83 -43.05 -19.50
CA VAL A 114 -44.76 -42.77 -20.61
C VAL A 114 -45.67 -43.99 -20.76
N GLU A 115 -46.51 -44.24 -19.75
CA GLU A 115 -47.88 -44.63 -20.01
C GLU A 115 -48.44 -43.47 -20.81
N THR A 116 -48.35 -43.58 -22.13
CA THR A 116 -49.04 -42.76 -23.11
C THR A 116 -50.36 -42.31 -22.49
N GLU A 117 -50.44 -41.06 -22.01
CA GLU A 117 -51.67 -40.52 -21.45
C GLU A 117 -52.67 -40.54 -22.60
N THR A 118 -53.40 -41.63 -22.68
CA THR A 118 -54.30 -41.89 -23.77
C THR A 118 -55.55 -41.11 -23.39
N PHE A 119 -55.64 -39.86 -23.83
CA PHE A 119 -56.83 -39.05 -23.66
C PHE A 119 -57.98 -39.73 -24.42
N SER A 120 -58.70 -40.62 -23.73
CA SER A 120 -59.82 -41.36 -24.30
C SER A 120 -61.08 -40.47 -24.28
N PHE A 121 -61.38 -39.86 -25.43
CA PHE A 121 -62.63 -39.16 -25.62
C PHE A 121 -63.75 -40.19 -25.85
N GLN A 122 -64.61 -40.41 -24.84
CA GLN A 122 -65.82 -41.22 -25.03
C GLN A 122 -66.87 -40.44 -25.84
N THR A 123 -66.81 -40.58 -27.16
CA THR A 123 -67.80 -39.97 -28.06
C THR A 123 -69.08 -40.79 -28.09
N ARG A 124 -70.24 -40.20 -27.75
CA ARG A 124 -71.53 -40.92 -27.75
C ARG A 124 -72.32 -40.73 -29.03
N TYR A 125 -71.98 -39.72 -29.84
CA TYR A 125 -72.69 -39.46 -31.10
C TYR A 125 -72.58 -40.62 -32.10
N ARG A 126 -71.43 -41.32 -32.11
CA ARG A 126 -71.18 -42.49 -32.96
C ARG A 126 -72.16 -43.62 -32.70
N HIS A 127 -72.63 -43.80 -31.46
CA HIS A 127 -73.64 -44.80 -31.14
C HIS A 127 -74.96 -44.52 -31.88
N PHE A 128 -75.46 -43.28 -31.78
CA PHE A 128 -76.68 -42.86 -32.47
C PHE A 128 -76.52 -42.81 -34.00
N LEU A 129 -75.34 -42.40 -34.47
CA LEU A 129 -75.01 -42.37 -35.89
C LEU A 129 -74.96 -43.79 -36.49
N ASN A 130 -74.32 -44.73 -35.78
CA ASN A 130 -74.23 -46.13 -36.21
C ASN A 130 -75.59 -46.83 -36.14
N GLN A 131 -76.44 -46.50 -35.17
CA GLN A 131 -77.80 -47.02 -35.07
C GLN A 131 -78.70 -46.50 -36.21
N TYR A 132 -78.53 -45.24 -36.62
CA TYR A 132 -79.16 -44.71 -37.81
C TYR A 132 -78.66 -45.42 -39.08
N LEU A 133 -77.34 -45.57 -39.23
CA LEU A 133 -76.72 -46.26 -40.38
C LEU A 133 -77.12 -47.73 -40.47
N SER A 134 -77.31 -48.42 -39.34
CA SER A 134 -77.77 -49.83 -39.33
C SER A 134 -79.25 -49.97 -39.70
N ARG A 135 -80.07 -48.94 -39.44
CA ARG A 135 -81.50 -48.94 -39.77
C ARG A 135 -81.79 -48.53 -41.21
N VAL A 136 -81.00 -47.59 -41.75
CA VAL A 136 -81.22 -47.02 -43.09
C VAL A 136 -80.36 -47.73 -44.14
N GLY A 137 -79.18 -48.24 -43.76
CA GLY A 137 -78.17 -48.79 -44.65
C GLY A 137 -77.21 -47.70 -45.15
N ILE A 138 -75.90 -47.98 -45.17
CA ILE A 138 -74.88 -47.01 -45.60
C ILE A 138 -75.12 -46.55 -47.05
N SER A 139 -75.53 -47.48 -47.92
CA SER A 139 -75.76 -47.31 -49.36
C SER A 139 -76.97 -46.43 -49.72
N THR A 140 -77.84 -46.11 -48.78
CA THR A 140 -79.00 -45.22 -48.97
C THR A 140 -78.79 -43.84 -48.32
N THR A 141 -77.62 -43.61 -47.71
CA THR A 141 -77.23 -42.29 -47.20
C THR A 141 -76.57 -41.44 -48.26
N SER A 142 -76.70 -40.12 -48.16
CA SER A 142 -76.16 -39.13 -49.13
C SER A 142 -74.63 -39.08 -49.21
N VAL A 143 -73.91 -39.90 -48.43
CA VAL A 143 -72.45 -39.92 -48.35
C VAL A 143 -71.82 -40.86 -49.38
N VAL A 144 -72.57 -41.84 -49.92
CA VAL A 144 -72.04 -42.85 -50.86
C VAL A 144 -72.06 -42.37 -52.32
N ASN A 145 -72.95 -41.45 -52.72
CA ASN A 145 -73.04 -40.97 -54.10
C ASN A 145 -72.82 -39.45 -54.18
N GLY A 146 -71.54 -39.04 -54.23
CA GLY A 146 -71.16 -37.66 -54.53
C GLY A 146 -71.15 -37.29 -56.02
N ASN A 147 -71.30 -38.26 -56.95
CA ASN A 147 -71.09 -38.00 -58.39
C ASN A 147 -72.01 -38.78 -59.35
N GLU A 148 -73.07 -39.45 -58.90
CA GLU A 148 -74.07 -39.99 -59.82
C GLU A 148 -75.40 -39.22 -59.67
N PRO A 149 -75.95 -38.67 -60.77
CA PRO A 149 -77.29 -38.11 -60.73
C PRO A 149 -78.26 -39.24 -60.36
N LEU A 150 -79.23 -38.94 -59.50
CA LEU A 150 -80.39 -39.78 -59.18
C LEU A 150 -81.12 -40.16 -60.46
N ALA A 151 -80.61 -41.18 -61.17
CA ALA A 151 -81.19 -41.70 -62.38
C ALA A 151 -82.18 -42.79 -61.98
N ASN A 152 -83.45 -42.41 -62.00
CA ASN A 152 -84.60 -43.28 -62.24
C ASN A 152 -84.59 -44.64 -61.52
N SER A 153 -84.91 -44.60 -60.23
CA SER A 153 -85.68 -45.69 -59.62
C SER A 153 -87.14 -45.24 -59.48
N GLU A 154 -87.80 -45.01 -60.62
CA GLU A 154 -89.23 -45.28 -60.75
C GLU A 154 -89.42 -46.79 -60.72
N LYS A 155 -89.27 -47.36 -59.52
CA LYS A 155 -89.81 -48.66 -59.16
C LYS A 155 -90.61 -48.43 -57.90
N GLU A 156 -91.93 -48.53 -58.09
CA GLU A 156 -92.93 -48.93 -57.12
C GLU A 156 -92.71 -48.38 -55.70
N ILE A 157 -93.48 -47.34 -55.41
CA ILE A 157 -93.98 -47.01 -54.08
C ILE A 157 -94.77 -48.23 -53.59
N ASP A 158 -94.07 -49.28 -53.18
CA ASP A 158 -94.62 -50.38 -52.41
C ASP A 158 -93.68 -50.71 -51.26
N ALA A 159 -93.50 -49.70 -50.43
CA ALA A 159 -93.27 -49.86 -49.01
C ALA A 159 -93.87 -48.61 -48.39
N THR A 160 -94.92 -48.77 -47.58
CA THR A 160 -95.42 -47.72 -46.71
C THR A 160 -94.20 -47.10 -46.00
N VAL A 161 -93.79 -45.89 -46.41
CA VAL A 161 -92.75 -45.14 -45.70
C VAL A 161 -93.29 -44.96 -44.30
N ASP A 162 -92.81 -45.78 -43.37
CA ASP A 162 -93.32 -45.77 -42.02
C ASP A 162 -92.96 -44.41 -41.42
N LYS A 163 -94.00 -43.58 -41.28
CA LYS A 163 -93.91 -42.24 -40.72
C LYS A 163 -93.22 -42.29 -39.35
N ASN A 164 -93.46 -43.35 -38.57
CA ASN A 164 -92.82 -43.52 -37.28
C ASN A 164 -91.32 -43.83 -37.43
N SER A 165 -90.93 -44.70 -38.36
CA SER A 165 -89.52 -44.96 -38.69
C SER A 165 -88.78 -43.70 -39.15
N THR A 166 -89.39 -42.90 -40.03
CA THR A 166 -88.78 -41.66 -40.54
C THR A 166 -88.62 -40.60 -39.44
N ILE A 167 -89.64 -40.42 -38.58
CA ILE A 167 -89.56 -39.52 -37.42
C ILE A 167 -88.49 -39.99 -36.43
N GLN A 168 -88.40 -41.31 -36.18
CA GLN A 168 -87.36 -41.88 -35.32
C GLN A 168 -85.96 -41.63 -35.89
N ASN A 169 -85.76 -41.81 -37.19
CA ASN A 169 -84.48 -41.55 -37.86
C ASN A 169 -84.07 -40.07 -37.77
N VAL A 170 -85.00 -39.14 -38.00
CA VAL A 170 -84.76 -37.70 -37.81
C VAL A 170 -84.44 -37.38 -36.35
N SER A 171 -85.12 -38.02 -35.39
CA SER A 171 -84.85 -37.83 -33.96
C SER A 171 -83.45 -38.33 -33.57
N MET A 172 -83.00 -39.47 -34.12
CA MET A 172 -81.66 -40.01 -33.89
C MET A 172 -80.57 -39.11 -34.47
N LEU A 173 -80.77 -38.59 -35.70
CA LEU A 173 -79.86 -37.63 -36.32
C LEU A 173 -79.79 -36.31 -35.54
N ARG A 174 -80.92 -35.75 -35.10
CA ARG A 174 -80.94 -34.54 -34.26
C ARG A 174 -80.24 -34.76 -32.92
N THR A 175 -80.43 -35.94 -32.32
CA THR A 175 -79.76 -36.30 -31.07
C THR A 175 -78.26 -36.47 -31.27
N SER A 176 -77.85 -37.13 -32.36
CA SER A 176 -76.44 -37.27 -32.74
C SER A 176 -75.80 -35.90 -33.01
N GLN A 177 -76.46 -35.03 -33.77
CA GLN A 177 -76.01 -33.66 -34.04
C GLN A 177 -75.83 -32.84 -32.77
N THR A 178 -76.80 -32.89 -31.86
CA THR A 178 -76.72 -32.19 -30.56
C THR A 178 -75.55 -32.71 -29.73
N GLN A 179 -75.32 -34.02 -29.77
CA GLN A 179 -74.23 -34.64 -29.04
C GLN A 179 -72.85 -34.28 -29.63
N VAL A 180 -72.70 -34.27 -30.97
CA VAL A 180 -71.48 -33.80 -31.66
C VAL A 180 -71.20 -32.34 -31.30
N GLN A 181 -72.21 -31.46 -31.33
CA GLN A 181 -72.03 -30.05 -31.01
C GLN A 181 -71.57 -29.84 -29.56
N ARG A 182 -72.13 -30.60 -28.60
CA ARG A 182 -71.65 -30.54 -27.20
C ARG A 182 -70.21 -31.00 -27.06
N GLU A 183 -69.83 -32.08 -27.73
CA GLU A 183 -68.45 -32.60 -27.71
C GLU A 183 -67.47 -31.60 -28.35
N MET A 184 -67.85 -30.96 -29.46
CA MET A 184 -67.09 -29.86 -30.06
C MET A 184 -66.91 -28.69 -29.10
N SER A 185 -67.98 -28.22 -28.44
CA SER A 185 -67.87 -27.13 -27.46
C SER A 185 -67.01 -27.50 -26.25
N GLN A 186 -67.00 -28.77 -25.82
CA GLN A 186 -66.11 -29.24 -24.76
C GLN A 186 -64.63 -29.19 -25.18
N LEU A 187 -64.32 -29.63 -26.39
CA LEU A 187 -62.96 -29.54 -26.97
C LEU A 187 -62.50 -28.09 -27.15
N GLU A 188 -63.37 -27.21 -27.63
CA GLU A 188 -63.09 -25.78 -27.78
C GLU A 188 -62.82 -25.11 -26.42
N SER A 189 -63.60 -25.46 -25.40
CA SER A 189 -63.38 -25.00 -24.02
C SER A 189 -62.02 -25.45 -23.48
N LEU A 190 -61.66 -26.73 -23.69
CA LEU A 190 -60.37 -27.29 -23.27
C LEU A 190 -59.21 -26.61 -24.01
N LEU A 191 -59.33 -26.40 -25.32
CA LEU A 191 -58.33 -25.68 -26.11
C LEU A 191 -58.19 -24.21 -25.67
N SER A 192 -59.29 -23.57 -25.29
CA SER A 192 -59.26 -22.22 -24.72
C SER A 192 -58.57 -22.20 -23.35
N ALA A 193 -58.74 -23.22 -22.52
CA ALA A 193 -58.03 -23.35 -21.25
C ALA A 193 -56.51 -23.52 -21.48
N PHE A 194 -56.10 -24.42 -22.37
CA PHE A 194 -54.69 -24.58 -22.72
C PHE A 194 -54.05 -23.32 -23.29
N LYS A 195 -54.75 -22.57 -24.14
CA LYS A 195 -54.25 -21.27 -24.63
C LYS A 195 -54.08 -20.24 -23.52
N LYS A 196 -54.95 -20.26 -22.51
CA LYS A 196 -54.83 -19.39 -21.34
C LYS A 196 -53.61 -19.77 -20.51
N ASP A 197 -53.39 -21.07 -20.29
CA ASP A 197 -52.24 -21.58 -19.54
C ASP A 197 -50.94 -21.32 -20.30
N GLU A 198 -50.89 -21.53 -21.62
CA GLU A 198 -49.74 -21.18 -22.45
C GLU A 198 -49.38 -19.69 -22.34
N LYS A 199 -50.39 -18.81 -22.36
CA LYS A 199 -50.17 -17.37 -22.19
C LYS A 199 -49.64 -17.04 -20.79
N PHE A 200 -50.17 -17.67 -19.75
CA PHE A 200 -49.68 -17.52 -18.38
C PHE A 200 -48.22 -17.98 -18.26
N ILE A 201 -47.90 -19.18 -18.77
CA ILE A 201 -46.54 -19.74 -18.77
C ILE A 201 -45.57 -18.80 -19.47
N LYS A 202 -45.92 -18.30 -20.67
CA LYS A 202 -45.08 -17.33 -21.41
C LYS A 202 -44.82 -16.04 -20.62
N GLN A 203 -45.85 -15.52 -19.96
CA GLN A 203 -45.73 -14.30 -19.15
C GLN A 203 -44.89 -14.53 -17.89
N GLU A 204 -45.07 -15.65 -17.20
CA GLU A 204 -44.30 -15.99 -16.01
C GLU A 204 -42.84 -16.28 -16.37
N LEU A 205 -42.57 -17.01 -17.47
CA LEU A 205 -41.21 -17.21 -17.99
C LEU A 205 -40.50 -15.89 -18.28
N GLN A 206 -41.18 -14.97 -18.98
CA GLN A 206 -40.62 -13.66 -19.27
C GLN A 206 -40.32 -12.88 -17.98
N ARG A 207 -41.21 -12.95 -16.99
CA ARG A 207 -40.99 -12.30 -15.68
C ARG A 207 -39.79 -12.89 -14.96
N ARG A 208 -39.66 -14.21 -14.90
CA ARG A 208 -38.52 -14.89 -14.25
C ARG A 208 -37.21 -14.63 -14.96
N GLN A 209 -37.21 -14.61 -16.29
CA GLN A 209 -36.02 -14.24 -17.06
C GLN A 209 -35.58 -12.81 -16.76
N ASN A 210 -36.51 -11.86 -16.65
CA ASN A 210 -36.19 -10.48 -16.27
C ASN A 210 -35.64 -10.39 -14.83
N GLU A 211 -36.14 -11.20 -13.90
CA GLU A 211 -35.62 -11.29 -12.53
C GLU A 211 -34.17 -11.80 -12.52
N ILE A 212 -33.87 -12.87 -13.26
CA ILE A 212 -32.51 -13.41 -13.44
C ILE A 212 -31.59 -12.35 -14.06
N ASP A 213 -32.00 -11.74 -15.16
CA ASP A 213 -31.19 -10.73 -15.85
C ASP A 213 -30.89 -9.52 -14.94
N SER A 214 -31.86 -9.11 -14.11
CA SER A 214 -31.67 -8.06 -13.11
C SER A 214 -30.61 -8.44 -12.06
N VAL A 215 -30.63 -9.68 -11.57
CA VAL A 215 -29.64 -10.16 -10.59
C VAL A 215 -28.25 -10.23 -11.21
N VAL A 216 -28.13 -10.76 -12.43
CA VAL A 216 -26.85 -10.83 -13.18
C VAL A 216 -26.27 -9.43 -13.43
N VAL A 217 -27.11 -8.46 -13.79
CA VAL A 217 -26.69 -7.05 -13.94
C VAL A 217 -26.23 -6.45 -12.60
N ALA A 218 -26.91 -6.76 -11.50
CA ALA A 218 -26.50 -6.29 -10.17
C ALA A 218 -25.16 -6.91 -9.74
N LEU A 219 -24.96 -8.22 -9.95
CA LEU A 219 -23.72 -8.92 -9.63
C LEU A 219 -22.54 -8.41 -10.48
N SER A 220 -22.72 -8.24 -11.78
CA SER A 220 -21.69 -7.69 -12.67
C SER A 220 -21.31 -6.24 -12.32
N SER A 221 -22.29 -5.41 -11.93
CA SER A 221 -22.04 -4.07 -11.40
C SER A 221 -21.23 -4.11 -10.09
N ASN A 222 -21.56 -5.03 -9.18
CA ASN A 222 -20.82 -5.24 -7.95
C ASN A 222 -19.38 -5.70 -8.21
N LEU A 223 -19.17 -6.61 -9.16
CA LEU A 223 -17.84 -7.06 -9.59
C LEU A 223 -17.00 -5.89 -10.11
N SER A 224 -17.58 -5.05 -10.97
CA SER A 224 -16.92 -3.84 -11.49
C SER A 224 -16.52 -2.86 -10.38
N ASN A 225 -17.34 -2.72 -9.34
CA ASN A 225 -17.02 -1.88 -8.17
C ASN A 225 -15.87 -2.45 -7.33
N VAL A 226 -15.77 -3.78 -7.23
CA VAL A 226 -14.64 -4.47 -6.56
C VAL A 226 -13.37 -4.24 -7.36
N HIS A 227 -13.38 -4.47 -8.68
CA HIS A 227 -12.25 -4.20 -9.58
C HIS A 227 -11.76 -2.76 -9.48
N ARG A 228 -12.67 -1.78 -9.54
CA ARG A 228 -12.30 -0.36 -9.37
C ARG A 228 -11.68 -0.07 -8.00
N SER A 229 -12.06 -0.81 -6.97
CA SER A 229 -11.52 -0.65 -5.61
C SER A 229 -10.12 -1.28 -5.48
N GLN A 230 -9.88 -2.40 -6.17
CA GLN A 230 -8.57 -3.04 -6.32
C GLN A 230 -7.63 -2.14 -7.12
N ASP A 231 -8.05 -1.63 -8.27
CA ASP A 231 -7.25 -0.73 -9.12
C ASP A 231 -6.83 0.55 -8.35
N LYS A 232 -7.74 1.13 -7.56
CA LYS A 232 -7.42 2.25 -6.64
C LYS A 232 -6.39 1.88 -5.58
N LEU A 233 -6.35 0.62 -5.14
CA LEU A 233 -5.37 0.15 -4.17
C LEU A 233 -4.01 -0.06 -4.84
N LEU A 234 -3.98 -0.64 -6.04
CA LEU A 234 -2.77 -0.81 -6.85
C LEU A 234 -2.11 0.54 -7.19
N ALA A 235 -2.90 1.54 -7.58
CA ALA A 235 -2.40 2.90 -7.82
C ALA A 235 -1.83 3.54 -6.54
N LYS A 236 -2.46 3.31 -5.37
CA LYS A 236 -1.93 3.78 -4.07
C LYS A 236 -0.62 3.10 -3.67
N LEU A 237 -0.36 1.90 -4.19
CA LEU A 237 0.89 1.16 -3.98
C LEU A 237 1.96 1.52 -5.02
N GLY A 238 1.62 2.32 -6.05
CA GLY A 238 2.52 2.63 -7.17
C GLY A 238 2.79 1.42 -8.08
N ILE A 239 1.88 0.43 -8.08
CA ILE A 239 2.02 -0.81 -8.86
C ILE A 239 1.30 -0.71 -10.20
N ALA A 240 0.17 0.00 -10.21
CA ALA A 240 -0.48 0.39 -11.46
C ALA A 240 0.07 1.75 -11.88
N ASP A 241 0.47 1.87 -13.15
CA ASP A 241 0.63 3.17 -13.79
C ASP A 241 -0.66 3.96 -13.55
N ASP A 242 -0.53 5.27 -13.28
CA ASP A 242 -1.68 6.17 -13.27
C ASP A 242 -2.42 5.94 -14.59
N PHE A 243 -3.53 5.19 -14.54
CA PHE A 243 -4.52 5.23 -15.60
C PHE A 243 -4.87 6.70 -15.71
N ASP A 244 -4.35 7.32 -16.76
CA ASP A 244 -4.41 8.75 -17.03
C ASP A 244 -5.74 9.30 -16.50
N ARG A 245 -5.66 10.28 -15.61
CA ARG A 245 -6.82 11.02 -15.11
C ARG A 245 -7.53 11.82 -16.21
N GLY A 246 -7.21 11.61 -17.49
CA GLY A 246 -7.86 12.18 -18.65
C GLY A 246 -8.38 11.08 -19.58
N ASP A 247 -9.65 11.22 -19.98
CA ASP A 247 -10.26 10.50 -21.11
C ASP A 247 -10.57 9.01 -20.98
N SER A 248 -11.34 8.63 -19.95
CA SER A 248 -12.29 7.53 -20.13
C SER A 248 -13.56 8.03 -20.83
N SER A 249 -13.41 8.30 -22.13
CA SER A 249 -14.49 8.43 -23.10
C SER A 249 -15.43 7.21 -22.99
N LEU A 250 -16.73 7.47 -23.13
CA LEU A 250 -17.85 6.52 -23.05
C LEU A 250 -17.74 5.30 -24.01
N LEU A 251 -16.69 5.24 -24.85
CA LEU A 251 -16.44 4.21 -25.86
C LEU A 251 -15.68 2.97 -25.37
N SER A 252 -15.02 3.01 -24.20
CA SER A 252 -14.32 1.83 -23.65
C SER A 252 -15.25 0.71 -23.19
N ARG A 253 -16.58 0.93 -23.16
CA ARG A 253 -17.59 -0.09 -22.86
C ARG A 253 -17.85 -1.08 -24.01
N PHE A 254 -17.29 -0.86 -25.20
CA PHE A 254 -17.57 -1.68 -26.39
C PHE A 254 -16.43 -2.61 -26.84
N ASN A 255 -15.23 -2.52 -26.28
CA ASN A 255 -14.12 -3.42 -26.64
C ASN A 255 -14.03 -4.60 -25.67
N LYS A 256 -14.67 -5.73 -26.03
CA LYS A 256 -14.50 -7.01 -25.32
C LYS A 256 -13.10 -7.63 -25.48
N ILE A 257 -12.34 -7.21 -26.50
CA ILE A 257 -11.05 -7.84 -26.87
C ILE A 257 -9.89 -7.39 -25.96
N ASP A 258 -9.98 -6.22 -25.30
CA ASP A 258 -8.97 -5.76 -24.33
C ASP A 258 -9.24 -6.26 -22.89
N LEU A 259 -10.42 -6.83 -22.62
CA LEU A 259 -10.85 -7.21 -21.27
C LEU A 259 -10.11 -8.46 -20.76
N GLU A 260 -9.83 -9.45 -21.62
CA GLU A 260 -9.14 -10.69 -21.24
C GLU A 260 -7.64 -10.46 -20.98
N LYS A 261 -6.98 -9.63 -21.82
CA LYS A 261 -5.58 -9.22 -21.58
C LYS A 261 -5.45 -8.37 -20.32
N SER A 262 -6.40 -7.47 -20.08
CA SER A 262 -6.46 -6.65 -18.86
C SER A 262 -6.73 -7.49 -17.60
N SER A 263 -7.48 -8.59 -17.71
CA SER A 263 -7.79 -9.50 -16.59
C SER A 263 -6.56 -10.25 -16.10
N HIS A 264 -5.79 -10.87 -17.00
CA HIS A 264 -4.56 -11.59 -16.63
C HIS A 264 -3.50 -10.63 -16.07
N GLN A 265 -3.34 -9.46 -16.69
CA GLN A 265 -2.43 -8.44 -16.21
C GLN A 265 -2.81 -7.92 -14.81
N ARG A 266 -4.12 -7.80 -14.50
CA ARG A 266 -4.58 -7.43 -13.16
C ARG A 266 -4.31 -8.53 -12.13
N ALA A 267 -4.56 -9.79 -12.46
CA ALA A 267 -4.29 -10.91 -11.56
C ALA A 267 -2.80 -10.97 -11.17
N ASP A 268 -1.91 -10.79 -12.15
CA ASP A 268 -0.47 -10.71 -11.93
C ASP A 268 -0.09 -9.50 -11.05
N GLN A 269 -0.68 -8.32 -11.32
CA GLN A 269 -0.49 -7.11 -10.50
C GLN A 269 -0.99 -7.28 -9.05
N LEU A 270 -2.11 -7.97 -8.84
CA LEU A 270 -2.65 -8.26 -7.51
C LEU A 270 -1.76 -9.25 -6.76
N SER A 271 -1.24 -10.28 -7.45
CA SER A 271 -0.26 -11.20 -6.87
C SER A 271 1.01 -10.48 -6.45
N TYR A 272 1.58 -9.69 -7.35
CA TYR A 272 2.73 -8.84 -7.05
C TYR A 272 2.46 -7.87 -5.91
N ALA A 273 1.26 -7.28 -5.81
CA ALA A 273 0.90 -6.39 -4.72
C ALA A 273 0.89 -7.09 -3.35
N LYS A 274 0.46 -8.35 -3.28
CA LYS A 274 0.53 -9.15 -2.05
C LYS A 274 1.98 -9.42 -1.65
N GLU A 275 2.80 -9.86 -2.60
CA GLU A 275 4.22 -10.12 -2.38
C GLU A 275 4.98 -8.85 -1.97
N TYR A 276 4.71 -7.74 -2.66
CA TYR A 276 5.29 -6.44 -2.36
C TYR A 276 4.93 -5.96 -0.95
N LEU A 277 3.65 -6.07 -0.56
CA LEU A 277 3.19 -5.68 0.78
C LEU A 277 3.89 -6.51 1.86
N ALA A 278 4.00 -7.83 1.67
CA ALA A 278 4.67 -8.72 2.61
C ALA A 278 6.18 -8.41 2.70
N ALA A 279 6.88 -8.35 1.56
CA ALA A 279 8.31 -8.04 1.51
C ALA A 279 8.62 -6.66 2.11
N ARG A 280 7.79 -5.65 1.83
CA ARG A 280 7.95 -4.30 2.39
C ARG A 280 7.73 -4.30 3.91
N GLN A 281 6.76 -5.05 4.41
CA GLN A 281 6.56 -5.21 5.85
C GLN A 281 7.77 -5.88 6.52
N ASP A 282 8.32 -6.93 5.93
CA ASP A 282 9.49 -7.62 6.46
C ASP A 282 10.72 -6.70 6.53
N VAL A 283 10.96 -5.93 5.46
CA VAL A 283 12.03 -4.91 5.43
C VAL A 283 11.80 -3.85 6.50
N LEU A 284 10.58 -3.34 6.67
CA LEU A 284 10.29 -2.34 7.70
C LEU A 284 10.42 -2.91 9.12
N ASN A 285 10.05 -4.18 9.34
CA ASN A 285 10.25 -4.86 10.61
C ASN A 285 11.75 -5.02 10.94
N ALA A 286 12.56 -5.40 9.96
CA ALA A 286 14.01 -5.46 10.10
C ALA A 286 14.60 -4.07 10.41
N ASN A 287 14.18 -3.05 9.66
CA ASN A 287 14.59 -1.66 9.90
C ASN A 287 14.18 -1.16 11.28
N LEU A 288 12.99 -1.52 11.77
CA LEU A 288 12.53 -1.17 13.11
C LEU A 288 13.42 -1.81 14.18
N LYS A 289 13.82 -3.07 13.99
CA LYS A 289 14.74 -3.76 14.90
C LYS A 289 16.09 -3.05 14.92
N MET A 290 16.66 -2.77 13.75
CA MET A 290 17.93 -2.03 13.64
C MET A 290 17.83 -0.64 14.28
N CYS A 291 16.76 0.11 14.05
CA CYS A 291 16.59 1.44 14.65
C CYS A 291 16.48 1.41 16.18
N LYS A 292 15.93 0.33 16.76
CA LYS A 292 15.89 0.13 18.23
C LYS A 292 17.27 -0.19 18.79
N GLU A 293 18.03 -1.02 18.10
CA GLU A 293 19.43 -1.32 18.46
C GLU A 293 20.28 -0.05 18.35
N ASP A 294 20.16 0.70 17.25
CA ASP A 294 20.79 2.01 17.05
C ASP A 294 20.41 3.02 18.15
N LEU A 295 19.14 3.05 18.58
CA LEU A 295 18.68 3.93 19.65
C LEU A 295 19.37 3.57 20.97
N SER A 296 19.34 2.29 21.36
CA SER A 296 19.97 1.82 22.59
C SER A 296 21.49 2.09 22.59
N PHE A 297 22.15 1.86 21.45
CA PHE A 297 23.56 2.14 21.27
C PHE A 297 23.87 3.65 21.37
N ALA A 298 23.06 4.49 20.74
CA ALA A 298 23.22 5.95 20.81
C ALA A 298 22.98 6.48 22.23
N GLU A 299 21.97 5.96 22.95
CA GLU A 299 21.72 6.32 24.34
C GLU A 299 22.87 5.92 25.27
N SER A 300 23.38 4.69 25.11
CA SER A 300 24.56 4.23 25.84
C SER A 300 25.76 5.11 25.56
N THR A 301 26.03 5.41 24.28
CA THR A 301 27.13 6.29 23.85
C THR A 301 27.01 7.68 24.48
N ARG A 302 25.81 8.28 24.44
CA ARG A 302 25.56 9.60 25.03
C ARG A 302 25.77 9.60 26.55
N ASN A 303 25.25 8.60 27.25
CA ASN A 303 25.36 8.52 28.70
C ASN A 303 26.83 8.36 29.13
N ILE A 304 27.60 7.52 28.43
CA ILE A 304 29.04 7.34 28.68
C ILE A 304 29.80 8.64 28.41
N TRP A 305 29.47 9.37 27.33
CA TRP A 305 30.06 10.68 27.06
C TRP A 305 29.78 11.67 28.20
N ASP A 306 28.52 11.77 28.63
CA ASP A 306 28.12 12.69 29.70
C ASP A 306 28.79 12.36 31.03
N ASP A 307 28.86 11.09 31.41
CA ASP A 307 29.52 10.64 32.62
C ASP A 307 31.03 10.94 32.58
N SER A 308 31.67 10.67 31.45
CA SER A 308 33.10 10.94 31.24
C SER A 308 33.40 12.45 31.28
N LEU A 309 32.57 13.25 30.62
CA LEU A 309 32.69 14.70 30.63
C LEU A 309 32.50 15.27 32.04
N ASN A 310 31.56 14.73 32.82
CA ASN A 310 31.35 15.12 34.21
C ASN A 310 32.55 14.81 35.10
N LYS A 311 33.23 13.68 34.88
CA LYS A 311 34.49 13.33 35.56
C LYS A 311 35.60 14.32 35.22
N ILE A 312 35.78 14.63 33.93
CA ILE A 312 36.78 15.61 33.45
C ILE A 312 36.51 17.00 34.04
N ASN A 313 35.28 17.50 33.93
CA ASN A 313 34.90 18.81 34.49
C ASN A 313 35.07 18.86 36.02
N SER A 314 34.83 17.75 36.71
CA SER A 314 35.03 17.65 38.15
C SER A 314 36.51 17.67 38.52
N LEU A 315 37.36 16.99 37.75
CA LEU A 315 38.81 17.05 37.87
C LEU A 315 39.32 18.48 37.65
N GLU A 316 38.96 19.11 36.54
CA GLU A 316 39.39 20.47 36.19
C GLU A 316 39.02 21.47 37.31
N ARG A 317 37.79 21.38 37.83
CA ARG A 317 37.31 22.21 38.95
C ARG A 317 38.07 21.91 40.25
N LEU A 318 38.30 20.64 40.56
CA LEU A 318 39.02 20.21 41.76
C LEU A 318 40.49 20.69 41.73
N LEU A 319 41.18 20.51 40.60
CA LEU A 319 42.54 21.01 40.39
C LEU A 319 42.61 22.54 40.50
N LYS A 320 41.65 23.24 39.88
CA LYS A 320 41.54 24.71 39.98
C LYS A 320 41.34 25.17 41.42
N ASN A 321 40.47 24.51 42.18
CA ASN A 321 40.21 24.84 43.58
C ASN A 321 41.46 24.60 44.45
N MET A 322 42.15 23.47 44.29
CA MET A 322 43.38 23.20 45.03
C MET A 322 44.47 24.26 44.77
N LEU A 323 44.63 24.70 43.52
CA LEU A 323 45.60 25.74 43.17
C LEU A 323 45.19 27.14 43.69
N MET A 324 43.89 27.42 43.79
CA MET A 324 43.36 28.68 44.32
C MET A 324 43.43 28.74 45.86
N GLU A 325 43.16 27.63 46.54
CA GLU A 325 43.23 27.52 48.01
C GLU A 325 44.67 27.47 48.51
N ASN A 326 45.56 26.78 47.78
CA ASN A 326 46.98 26.72 48.10
C ASN A 326 47.84 26.73 46.83
N SER A 327 48.40 27.90 46.51
CA SER A 327 49.25 28.09 45.33
C SER A 327 50.55 27.29 45.35
N ASN A 328 50.97 26.76 46.51
CA ASN A 328 52.15 25.90 46.67
C ASN A 328 51.78 24.41 46.79
N THR A 329 50.61 23.99 46.27
CA THR A 329 50.22 22.58 46.28
C THR A 329 51.28 21.71 45.58
N PRO A 330 51.81 20.65 46.24
CA PRO A 330 52.80 19.77 45.65
C PRO A 330 52.31 19.12 44.33
N PRO A 331 53.12 19.10 43.26
CA PRO A 331 52.76 18.47 41.99
C PRO A 331 52.33 17.00 42.12
N GLN A 332 52.84 16.28 43.12
CA GLN A 332 52.49 14.88 43.40
C GLN A 332 51.02 14.71 43.81
N ILE A 333 50.43 15.69 44.50
CA ILE A 333 49.01 15.63 44.91
C ILE A 333 48.11 15.83 43.68
N LEU A 334 48.44 16.81 42.82
CA LEU A 334 47.72 17.05 41.56
C LEU A 334 47.82 15.83 40.63
N SER A 335 49.01 15.22 40.57
CA SER A 335 49.30 14.01 39.78
C SER A 335 48.45 12.81 40.21
N GLN A 336 48.26 12.60 41.51
CA GLN A 336 47.42 11.50 42.03
C GLN A 336 45.95 11.63 41.58
N GLU A 337 45.39 12.84 41.66
CA GLU A 337 44.00 13.09 41.25
C GLU A 337 43.82 12.93 39.73
N ILE A 338 44.79 13.39 38.93
CA ILE A 338 44.78 13.19 37.47
C ILE A 338 44.87 11.69 37.14
N TYR A 339 45.79 10.96 37.78
CA TYR A 339 45.98 9.53 37.54
C TYR A 339 44.74 8.70 37.86
N LYS A 340 44.05 9.03 38.96
CA LYS A 340 42.79 8.37 39.35
C LYS A 340 41.73 8.52 38.25
N VAL A 341 41.49 9.74 37.78
CA VAL A 341 40.49 10.00 36.74
C VAL A 341 40.90 9.37 35.40
N VAL A 342 42.20 9.39 35.04
CA VAL A 342 42.70 8.67 33.87
C VAL A 342 42.38 7.17 33.94
N THR A 343 42.59 6.53 35.10
CA THR A 343 42.29 5.11 35.29
C THR A 343 40.79 4.83 35.11
N GLU A 344 39.93 5.64 35.75
CA GLU A 344 38.48 5.52 35.62
C GLU A 344 37.97 5.74 34.18
N LEU A 345 38.58 6.69 33.44
CA LEU A 345 38.26 6.94 32.04
C LEU A 345 38.75 5.80 31.13
N GLN A 346 39.91 5.19 31.41
CA GLN A 346 40.41 4.04 30.66
C GLN A 346 39.55 2.77 30.86
N GLU A 347 39.03 2.54 32.06
CA GLU A 347 38.05 1.48 32.31
C GLU A 347 36.76 1.71 31.52
N THR A 348 36.30 2.98 31.48
CA THR A 348 35.12 3.39 30.70
C THR A 348 35.36 3.20 29.18
N LEU A 349 36.55 3.55 28.69
CA LEU A 349 36.95 3.34 27.30
C LEU A 349 36.98 1.85 26.93
N SER A 350 37.58 1.01 27.79
CA SER A 350 37.74 -0.44 27.55
C SER A 350 36.42 -1.22 27.51
N SER A 351 35.36 -0.65 28.09
CA SER A 351 34.01 -1.22 28.12
C SER A 351 33.09 -0.69 27.01
N THR A 352 33.57 0.26 26.21
CA THR A 352 32.80 0.94 25.17
C THR A 352 33.04 0.30 23.80
N ALA A 353 31.98 0.17 23.00
CA ALA A 353 32.04 -0.35 21.62
C ALA A 353 31.84 0.73 20.54
N SER A 354 31.97 2.01 20.92
CA SER A 354 31.68 3.16 20.06
C SER A 354 32.95 3.84 19.58
N ASP A 355 33.17 3.84 18.27
CA ASP A 355 34.34 4.46 17.62
C ASP A 355 34.46 5.97 17.92
N ILE A 356 33.31 6.65 18.04
CA ILE A 356 33.27 8.08 18.38
C ILE A 356 33.81 8.31 19.79
N LEU A 357 33.40 7.47 20.75
CA LEU A 357 33.91 7.55 22.12
C LEU A 357 35.36 7.09 22.21
N ASP A 358 35.75 6.08 21.44
CA ASP A 358 37.14 5.63 21.38
C ASP A 358 38.07 6.78 20.99
N SER A 359 37.68 7.54 19.96
CA SER A 359 38.43 8.72 19.53
C SER A 359 38.37 9.85 20.57
N CYS A 360 37.17 10.29 20.99
CA CYS A 360 37.03 11.43 21.88
C CYS A 360 37.66 11.20 23.26
N LEU A 361 37.32 10.09 23.91
CA LEU A 361 37.86 9.75 25.23
C LEU A 361 39.34 9.37 25.15
N GLY A 362 39.77 8.70 24.08
CA GLY A 362 41.18 8.41 23.83
C GLY A 362 42.02 9.69 23.81
N ASN A 363 41.57 10.73 23.08
CA ASN A 363 42.24 12.03 23.03
C ASN A 363 42.26 12.74 24.41
N GLU A 364 41.15 12.70 25.16
CA GLU A 364 41.07 13.29 26.51
C GLU A 364 41.96 12.56 27.53
N ILE A 365 42.05 11.23 27.45
CA ILE A 365 42.94 10.43 28.27
C ILE A 365 44.41 10.74 27.92
N GLU A 366 44.73 10.86 26.63
CA GLU A 366 46.08 11.16 26.16
C GLU A 366 46.55 12.54 26.66
N ILE A 367 45.70 13.57 26.60
CA ILE A 367 46.08 14.90 27.09
C ILE A 367 46.27 14.91 28.62
N LEU A 368 45.42 14.19 29.37
CA LEU A 368 45.55 14.09 30.83
C LEU A 368 46.82 13.34 31.23
N LYS A 369 47.18 12.28 30.50
CA LYS A 369 48.45 11.57 30.69
C LYS A 369 49.65 12.49 30.42
N ARG A 370 49.62 13.24 29.32
CA ARG A 370 50.66 14.21 28.99
C ARG A 370 50.78 15.29 30.07
N ALA A 371 49.67 15.83 30.55
CA ALA A 371 49.67 16.80 31.65
C ALA A 371 50.26 16.21 32.94
N ASN A 372 49.97 14.94 33.23
CA ASN A 372 50.54 14.23 34.37
C ASN A 372 52.06 14.04 34.24
N GLU A 373 52.53 13.67 33.04
CA GLU A 373 53.96 13.53 32.74
C GLU A 373 54.72 14.86 32.85
N GLU A 374 54.12 15.97 32.42
CA GLU A 374 54.70 17.31 32.54
C GLU A 374 54.83 17.77 34.00
N LEU A 375 53.84 17.44 34.85
CA LEU A 375 53.88 17.72 36.29
C LEU A 375 55.01 16.95 36.99
N ILE A 376 55.21 15.68 36.63
CA ILE A 376 56.24 14.81 37.21
C ILE A 376 57.63 15.22 36.71
N SER A 377 57.78 15.52 35.42
CA SER A 377 59.06 15.87 34.81
C SER A 377 59.64 17.17 35.39
N ARG A 378 58.79 18.19 35.60
CA ARG A 378 59.21 19.47 36.23
C ARG A 378 59.58 19.35 37.70
N SER A 379 59.12 18.30 38.39
CA SER A 379 59.50 18.03 39.79
C SER A 379 60.89 17.38 39.94
N SER A 380 61.48 16.91 38.83
CA SER A 380 62.80 16.26 38.80
C SER A 380 63.95 17.19 38.41
N GLU A 381 63.66 18.43 37.97
CA GLU A 381 64.67 19.46 37.74
C GLU A 381 65.11 20.08 39.07
N THR A 382 66.15 19.50 39.66
CA THR A 382 66.89 20.11 40.77
C THR A 382 67.36 21.54 40.42
N PRO A 383 67.22 22.53 41.32
CA PRO A 383 67.74 23.88 41.09
C PRO A 383 69.26 23.88 41.26
N SER A 384 69.99 23.56 40.20
CA SER A 384 71.45 23.70 40.14
C SER A 384 71.85 25.02 39.49
N SER A 385 71.96 26.07 40.30
CA SER A 385 73.22 26.79 40.54
C SER A 385 72.95 28.20 41.08
N LYS A 386 73.70 28.52 42.12
CA LYS A 386 73.73 29.81 42.82
C LYS A 386 74.34 30.91 41.93
N PRO A 387 74.08 32.20 42.23
CA PRO A 387 74.51 33.33 41.41
C PRO A 387 76.02 33.54 41.54
N GLN A 388 76.74 33.56 40.42
CA GLN A 388 78.13 34.06 40.41
C GLN A 388 78.12 35.58 40.30
N LYS A 389 78.57 36.21 41.39
CA LYS A 389 78.95 37.62 41.49
C LYS A 389 79.87 38.03 40.34
N GLU A 390 79.51 39.15 39.72
CA GLU A 390 80.38 39.99 38.93
C GLU A 390 81.60 40.44 39.76
N LEU A 391 82.78 40.28 39.19
CA LEU A 391 83.97 41.05 39.55
C LEU A 391 84.63 41.48 38.24
N GLY A 392 84.65 42.79 38.03
CA GLY A 392 85.17 43.43 36.83
C GLY A 392 86.69 43.32 36.68
N GLY A 393 87.14 43.56 35.44
CA GLY A 393 88.54 43.66 35.07
C GLY A 393 88.69 43.98 33.59
N SER A 394 88.87 45.27 33.30
CA SER A 394 89.03 45.93 32.00
C SER A 394 90.35 45.62 31.26
N LEU A 395 90.34 45.80 29.91
CA LEU A 395 91.40 46.19 28.94
C LEU A 395 91.49 45.21 27.74
N SER A 396 91.70 45.58 26.48
CA SER A 396 91.54 46.79 25.66
C SER A 396 91.84 46.41 24.18
N ILE A 397 91.09 46.99 23.21
CA ILE A 397 91.55 47.54 21.89
C ILE A 397 92.05 46.50 20.83
N THR A 398 91.73 46.45 19.51
CA THR A 398 91.33 47.38 18.42
C THR A 398 90.78 46.56 17.22
N GLY A 399 89.75 47.04 16.50
CA GLY A 399 89.82 47.49 15.09
C GLY A 399 89.35 46.41 14.09
N SER A 400 88.36 46.60 13.20
CA SER A 400 88.16 47.68 12.21
C SER A 400 86.73 47.62 11.60
N SER A 401 86.35 48.74 10.99
CA SER A 401 85.01 49.29 10.67
C SER A 401 84.13 48.58 9.61
N PRO A 402 82.83 48.96 9.50
CA PRO A 402 81.80 48.32 8.67
C PRO A 402 81.53 49.07 7.35
N PRO A 403 80.55 48.63 6.54
CA PRO A 403 79.78 49.60 5.75
C PRO A 403 78.26 49.53 5.97
N LYS A 404 77.69 50.70 6.23
CA LYS A 404 76.30 51.06 5.92
C LYS A 404 76.20 51.34 4.42
N ILE A 405 75.26 50.72 3.73
CA ILE A 405 74.61 51.32 2.54
C ILE A 405 73.13 50.97 2.62
N GLY A 406 72.29 52.01 2.76
CA GLY A 406 70.87 51.93 2.45
C GLY A 406 70.65 52.58 1.08
N LEU A 407 69.85 51.94 0.23
CA LEU A 407 69.19 52.54 -0.92
C LEU A 407 67.83 51.86 -1.12
N ASN A 408 66.77 52.65 -0.95
CA ASN A 408 65.42 52.38 -1.45
C ASN A 408 65.39 52.48 -2.98
N ARG A 409 64.60 51.61 -3.65
CA ARG A 409 63.46 51.96 -4.54
C ARG A 409 63.11 50.81 -5.49
N GLU A 410 61.81 50.53 -5.53
CA GLU A 410 60.99 50.29 -6.72
C GLU A 410 61.38 49.11 -7.64
N ASN A 411 60.61 48.03 -7.54
CA ASN A 411 60.08 47.42 -8.76
C ASN A 411 58.61 47.00 -8.56
N ILE A 412 57.76 47.72 -9.28
CA ILE A 412 56.36 47.45 -9.57
C ILE A 412 56.33 46.35 -10.63
N THR A 413 55.41 45.39 -10.55
CA THR A 413 54.53 45.00 -11.67
C THR A 413 53.38 44.13 -11.14
N TYR A 414 52.19 44.72 -11.20
CA TYR A 414 50.91 44.01 -11.24
C TYR A 414 50.77 43.30 -12.58
N LEU A 415 50.22 42.09 -12.60
CA LEU A 415 49.44 41.61 -13.73
C LEU A 415 48.13 41.01 -13.21
N ASN A 416 47.10 41.80 -13.47
CA ASN A 416 45.68 41.63 -13.23
C ASN A 416 45.04 40.90 -14.42
N GLY A 417 43.83 40.38 -14.21
CA GLY A 417 42.81 40.21 -15.26
C GLY A 417 42.57 38.77 -15.69
N SER A 418 41.34 38.28 -15.84
CA SER A 418 40.04 38.96 -16.03
C SER A 418 38.93 37.97 -15.64
N SER A 419 38.06 38.26 -14.67
CA SER A 419 36.70 38.82 -14.84
C SER A 419 36.03 38.62 -16.22
N LEU A 420 34.83 38.05 -16.20
CA LEU A 420 33.66 38.51 -16.96
C LEU A 420 32.43 38.31 -16.08
N GLN A 421 31.57 39.32 -16.11
CA GLN A 421 30.55 39.65 -15.13
C GLN A 421 29.14 39.50 -15.80
N PRO A 422 28.07 40.20 -15.37
CA PRO A 422 26.81 39.64 -14.90
C PRO A 422 25.63 39.74 -15.90
N GLY A 423 24.48 39.17 -15.53
CA GLY A 423 23.19 39.36 -16.22
C GLY A 423 22.04 39.59 -15.24
N THR A 424 21.49 40.80 -15.27
CA THR A 424 20.28 41.28 -14.59
C THR A 424 19.00 40.74 -15.21
N SER A 425 17.93 40.61 -14.43
CA SER A 425 16.56 40.95 -14.88
C SER A 425 15.68 41.37 -13.70
N ILE A 426 15.23 42.62 -13.77
CA ILE A 426 14.21 43.27 -12.97
C ILE A 426 12.87 43.10 -13.72
N VAL A 427 11.80 42.75 -13.02
CA VAL A 427 10.42 43.15 -13.39
C VAL A 427 9.68 43.55 -12.10
N ASN A 428 9.52 44.87 -11.92
CA ASN A 428 8.42 45.54 -11.18
C ASN A 428 7.12 45.35 -12.00
N LEU A 429 5.87 45.46 -11.56
CA LEU A 429 5.08 46.10 -10.48
C LEU A 429 3.72 45.33 -10.56
N ASP A 430 2.83 45.19 -9.58
CA ASP A 430 2.04 46.28 -9.03
C ASP A 430 1.16 45.85 -7.84
N LYS A 431 0.78 46.88 -7.10
CA LYS A 431 -0.01 47.03 -5.87
C LYS A 431 -1.28 46.18 -5.74
N MET A 432 -1.63 45.84 -4.49
CA MET A 432 -2.88 46.35 -3.92
C MET A 432 -2.83 46.48 -2.39
N GLN A 433 -3.19 47.69 -1.94
CA GLN A 433 -3.32 48.14 -0.56
C GLN A 433 -4.56 47.59 0.14
N LYS A 434 -4.45 47.50 1.46
CA LYS A 434 -5.54 47.32 2.44
C LYS A 434 -6.13 48.69 2.80
N ARG A 435 -7.47 48.81 2.77
CA ARG A 435 -8.43 49.66 3.53
C ARG A 435 -9.79 49.40 2.83
N GLU A 436 -10.90 49.07 3.48
CA GLU A 436 -11.40 49.29 4.84
C GLU A 436 -11.71 48.01 5.63
#